data_AF-R7QYP9-F1
#
_entry.id   AF-R7QYP9-F1
#
_cell.length_a   1.000
_cell.length_b   1.000
_cell.length_c   1.000
_cell.angle_alpha   90.00
_cell.angle_beta   90.00
_cell.angle_gamma   90.00
#
_symmetry.space_group_name_H-M   'P 1'
#
loop_
_entity.id
_entity.type
_entity.pdbx_description
1 polymer ?
#
loop_
_entity_poly.entity_id
_entity_poly.type
_entity_poly.pdbx_seq_one_letter_code
_entity_poly.pdbx_strand_id
1 'polypeptide(L)'
;MARCNQCKVEIRDNVSVCPLCGCVLDDVTEQKNRYPNIRHKDRKIDLVTRIYLFAALLVEALLVYLNFTNFHGIYWSAITGGAFAYAYLTMRFAILHNAGYKAKMIIQTIFGVLLLILIDWALGYNGWSFNYVLPSGIILLDVAIVVLMIVNSRNWQSYILFQLVMIVLSLLPFLFYELGILTEPFVSLIALAASVFLFVGTLIIGGRRASAELKRRFHVR
;
A
#
# COMPACT_ATOMS: atom_id res chain seq x y z
N MET A 1 9.90 -42.48 2.12
CA MET A 1 10.81 -41.60 2.90
C MET A 1 12.16 -41.72 2.25
N ALA A 2 12.66 -40.67 1.62
CA ALA A 2 13.89 -40.75 0.84
C ALA A 2 15.11 -40.63 1.79
N ARG A 3 15.97 -41.65 1.82
CA ARG A 3 17.21 -41.63 2.60
C ARG A 3 18.41 -41.46 1.67
N CYS A 4 19.30 -40.53 1.99
CA CYS A 4 20.50 -40.33 1.19
C CYS A 4 21.56 -41.42 1.50
N ASN A 5 22.06 -42.10 0.47
CA ASN A 5 23.07 -43.17 0.64
C ASN A 5 24.44 -42.63 1.09
N GLN A 6 24.81 -41.42 0.65
CA GLN A 6 26.05 -40.74 1.03
C GLN A 6 25.97 -40.12 2.43
N CYS A 7 25.02 -39.21 2.61
CA CYS A 7 24.88 -38.44 3.84
C CYS A 7 24.20 -39.22 5.00
N LYS A 8 23.55 -40.36 4.72
CA LYS A 8 22.71 -41.15 5.65
C LYS A 8 21.56 -40.39 6.33
N VAL A 9 21.33 -39.13 5.96
CA VAL A 9 20.24 -38.27 6.42
C VAL A 9 18.93 -38.66 5.71
N GLU A 10 17.83 -38.59 6.46
CA GLU A 10 16.48 -38.77 5.96
C GLU A 10 15.92 -37.42 5.47
N ILE A 11 15.53 -37.35 4.20
CA ILE A 11 14.98 -36.15 3.58
C ILE A 11 13.46 -36.31 3.49
N ARG A 12 12.76 -35.28 3.99
CA ARG A 12 11.31 -35.30 4.20
C ARG A 12 10.54 -34.48 3.17
N ASP A 13 11.23 -33.77 2.28
CA ASP A 13 10.65 -33.01 1.17
C ASP A 13 10.84 -33.79 -0.14
N ASN A 14 9.97 -33.51 -1.11
CA ASN A 14 10.01 -34.16 -2.43
C ASN A 14 11.08 -33.50 -3.31
N VAL A 15 12.32 -33.89 -3.08
CA VAL A 15 13.49 -33.43 -3.84
C VAL A 15 14.24 -34.63 -4.42
N SER A 16 14.65 -34.53 -5.68
CA SER A 16 15.42 -35.57 -6.37
C SER A 16 16.91 -35.57 -6.00
N VAL A 17 17.38 -34.50 -5.36
CA VAL A 17 18.79 -34.28 -5.01
C VAL A 17 18.91 -33.91 -3.54
N CYS A 18 19.88 -34.53 -2.85
CA CYS A 18 20.19 -34.20 -1.47
C CYS A 18 20.79 -32.78 -1.37
N PRO A 19 20.20 -31.86 -0.58
CA PRO A 19 20.69 -30.48 -0.48
C PRO A 19 22.02 -30.35 0.27
N LEU A 20 22.47 -31.41 0.95
CA LEU A 20 23.72 -31.42 1.72
C LEU A 20 24.92 -31.91 0.90
N CYS A 21 24.79 -33.06 0.24
CA CYS A 21 25.88 -33.68 -0.53
C CYS A 21 25.68 -33.67 -2.04
N GLY A 22 24.55 -33.20 -2.56
CA GLY A 22 24.27 -33.16 -4.01
C GLY A 22 24.04 -34.53 -4.66
N CYS A 23 23.99 -35.62 -3.88
CA CYS A 23 23.73 -36.95 -4.40
C CYS A 23 22.26 -37.11 -4.81
N VAL A 24 22.01 -37.77 -5.95
CA VAL A 24 20.66 -38.13 -6.41
C VAL A 24 20.05 -39.17 -5.46
N LEU A 25 18.77 -39.02 -5.14
CA LEU A 25 18.03 -39.96 -4.30
C LEU A 25 17.27 -40.97 -5.17
N ASP A 26 17.47 -42.26 -4.90
CA ASP A 26 16.89 -43.34 -5.71
C ASP A 26 15.40 -43.58 -5.43
N ASP A 27 14.88 -43.10 -4.29
CA ASP A 27 13.55 -43.46 -3.78
C ASP A 27 12.65 -42.22 -3.62
N VAL A 28 12.28 -41.61 -4.75
CA VAL A 28 11.37 -40.46 -4.83
C VAL A 28 9.93 -40.95 -4.66
N THR A 29 9.60 -41.50 -3.49
CA THR A 29 8.20 -41.65 -3.08
C THR A 29 7.49 -40.30 -3.17
N GLU A 30 6.34 -40.21 -3.85
CA GLU A 30 5.52 -38.99 -3.95
C GLU A 30 5.09 -38.52 -2.55
N GLN A 31 5.98 -37.77 -1.88
CA GLN A 31 5.70 -37.18 -0.58
C GLN A 31 5.18 -35.76 -0.77
N LYS A 32 4.18 -35.42 0.04
CA LYS A 32 3.63 -34.07 0.10
C LYS A 32 4.66 -33.17 0.78
N ASN A 33 5.13 -32.14 0.09
CA ASN A 33 6.05 -31.14 0.66
C ASN A 33 5.51 -30.63 2.01
N ARG A 34 6.36 -30.63 3.03
CA ARG A 34 5.96 -30.20 4.38
C ARG A 34 5.82 -28.68 4.46
N TYR A 35 6.55 -27.97 3.60
CA TYR A 35 6.44 -26.54 3.43
C TYR A 35 5.41 -26.17 2.36
N PRO A 36 4.46 -25.26 2.65
CA PRO A 36 3.50 -24.80 1.66
C PRO A 36 4.23 -24.05 0.54
N ASN A 37 3.99 -24.46 -0.70
CA ASN A 37 4.51 -23.76 -1.87
C ASN A 37 3.74 -22.44 -2.08
N ILE A 38 4.28 -21.35 -1.53
CA ILE A 38 3.72 -19.99 -1.67
C ILE A 38 3.65 -19.56 -3.15
N ARG A 39 4.59 -20.07 -3.97
CA ARG A 39 4.71 -19.78 -5.42
C ARG A 39 3.46 -20.13 -6.25
N HIS A 40 2.65 -21.11 -5.83
CA HIS A 40 1.42 -21.44 -6.57
C HIS A 40 0.31 -20.41 -6.36
N LYS A 41 0.25 -19.80 -5.16
CA LYS A 41 -0.75 -18.77 -4.86
C LYS A 41 -0.43 -17.49 -5.63
N ASP A 42 0.85 -17.10 -5.65
CA ASP A 42 1.30 -15.90 -6.38
C ASP A 42 1.02 -16.03 -7.88
N ARG A 43 1.34 -17.19 -8.49
CA ARG A 43 1.07 -17.44 -9.92
C ARG A 43 -0.42 -17.39 -10.28
N LYS A 44 -1.32 -17.83 -9.38
CA LYS A 44 -2.77 -17.73 -9.59
C LYS A 44 -3.24 -16.28 -9.52
N ILE A 45 -2.75 -15.50 -8.55
CA ILE A 45 -3.12 -14.08 -8.44
C ILE A 45 -2.56 -13.30 -9.65
N ASP A 46 -1.33 -13.57 -10.09
CA ASP A 46 -0.76 -12.98 -11.31
C ASP A 46 -1.58 -13.29 -12.58
N LEU A 47 -2.16 -14.48 -12.67
CA LEU A 47 -3.05 -14.84 -13.77
C LEU A 47 -4.35 -14.02 -13.68
N VAL A 48 -4.98 -13.97 -12.50
CA VAL A 48 -6.21 -13.19 -12.27
C VAL A 48 -5.99 -11.71 -12.57
N THR A 49 -4.87 -11.13 -12.13
CA THR A 49 -4.53 -9.73 -12.37
C THR A 49 -4.31 -9.43 -13.86
N ARG A 50 -3.74 -10.38 -14.63
CA ARG A 50 -3.62 -10.24 -16.09
C ARG A 50 -4.96 -10.34 -16.81
N ILE A 51 -5.81 -11.29 -16.41
CA ILE A 51 -7.17 -11.43 -16.95
C ILE A 51 -7.98 -10.16 -16.65
N TYR A 52 -7.89 -9.66 -15.43
CA TYR A 52 -8.53 -8.41 -15.01
C TYR A 52 -8.08 -7.22 -15.88
N LEU A 53 -6.77 -7.04 -16.10
CA LEU A 53 -6.28 -5.98 -16.98
C LEU A 53 -6.87 -6.06 -18.38
N PHE A 54 -6.89 -7.25 -18.97
CA PHE A 54 -7.41 -7.44 -20.31
C PHE A 54 -8.90 -7.11 -20.39
N ALA A 55 -9.69 -7.63 -19.43
CA ALA A 55 -11.11 -7.33 -19.34
C ALA A 55 -11.37 -5.83 -19.10
N ALA A 56 -10.62 -5.20 -18.19
CA ALA A 56 -10.72 -3.78 -17.90
C ALA A 56 -10.42 -2.92 -19.14
N LEU A 57 -9.41 -3.27 -19.94
CA LEU A 57 -9.11 -2.56 -21.18
C LEU A 57 -10.22 -2.69 -22.22
N LEU A 58 -10.82 -3.87 -22.38
CA LEU A 58 -11.94 -4.07 -23.31
C LEU A 58 -13.18 -3.27 -22.88
N VAL A 59 -13.54 -3.35 -21.60
CA VAL A 59 -14.68 -2.62 -21.03
C VAL A 59 -14.43 -1.12 -21.11
N GLU A 60 -13.23 -0.66 -20.76
CA GLU A 60 -12.89 0.76 -20.82
C GLU A 60 -12.90 1.30 -22.26
N ALA A 61 -12.39 0.55 -23.24
CA ALA A 61 -12.48 0.94 -24.65
C ALA A 61 -13.94 1.11 -25.12
N LEU A 62 -14.83 0.22 -24.68
CA LEU A 62 -16.27 0.33 -24.93
C LEU A 62 -16.87 1.57 -24.24
N LEU A 63 -16.53 1.82 -22.97
CA LEU A 63 -17.04 2.98 -22.21
C LEU A 63 -16.54 4.30 -22.80
N VAL A 64 -15.29 4.37 -23.25
CA VAL A 64 -14.73 5.52 -23.97
C VAL A 64 -15.49 5.75 -25.27
N TYR A 65 -15.77 4.69 -26.04
CA TYR A 65 -16.57 4.79 -27.26
C TYR A 65 -17.99 5.33 -26.96
N LEU A 66 -18.68 4.77 -25.97
CA LEU A 66 -20.02 5.20 -25.57
C LEU A 66 -20.07 6.64 -25.06
N ASN A 67 -19.03 7.08 -24.34
CA ASN A 67 -18.88 8.45 -23.90
C ASN A 67 -18.71 9.40 -25.09
N PHE A 68 -17.86 9.01 -26.04
CA PHE A 68 -17.63 9.82 -27.23
C PHE A 68 -18.91 9.96 -28.07
N THR A 69 -19.71 8.91 -28.21
CA THR A 69 -20.97 8.96 -28.98
C THR A 69 -22.10 9.71 -28.25
N ASN A 70 -22.14 9.67 -26.92
CA ASN A 70 -23.18 10.30 -26.10
C ASN A 70 -22.61 11.47 -25.27
N PHE A 71 -21.77 12.29 -25.90
CA PHE A 71 -21.03 13.30 -25.16
C PHE A 71 -21.95 14.44 -24.70
N HIS A 72 -22.12 14.54 -23.38
CA HIS A 72 -22.90 15.58 -22.72
C HIS A 72 -22.04 16.55 -21.89
N GLY A 73 -20.76 16.72 -22.25
CA GLY A 73 -19.84 17.67 -21.60
C GLY A 73 -19.07 17.14 -20.39
N ILE A 74 -19.37 15.92 -19.92
CA ILE A 74 -18.69 15.27 -18.79
C ILE A 74 -17.95 14.04 -19.29
N TYR A 75 -16.67 13.92 -18.93
CA TYR A 75 -15.84 12.76 -19.31
C TYR A 75 -16.04 11.59 -18.33
N TRP A 76 -17.24 11.01 -18.26
CA TRP A 76 -17.55 9.92 -17.32
C TRP A 76 -16.66 8.67 -17.46
N SER A 77 -16.07 8.45 -18.64
CA SER A 77 -15.22 7.29 -18.90
C SER A 77 -13.86 7.46 -18.24
N ALA A 78 -13.37 8.69 -18.08
CA ALA A 78 -12.15 8.93 -17.31
C ALA A 78 -12.30 8.43 -15.86
N ILE A 79 -13.48 8.57 -15.27
CA ILE A 79 -13.79 8.09 -13.92
C ILE A 79 -13.73 6.56 -13.87
N THR A 80 -14.35 5.88 -14.83
CA THR A 80 -14.34 4.40 -14.89
C THR A 80 -12.94 3.87 -15.16
N GLY A 81 -12.19 4.50 -16.07
CA GLY A 81 -10.80 4.15 -16.35
C GLY A 81 -9.90 4.34 -15.14
N GLY A 82 -10.07 5.45 -14.41
CA GLY A 82 -9.39 5.70 -13.14
C GLY A 82 -9.72 4.64 -12.09
N ALA A 83 -10.98 4.26 -11.94
CA ALA A 83 -11.41 3.22 -11.01
C ALA A 83 -10.82 1.85 -11.36
N PHE A 84 -10.81 1.49 -12.65
CA PHE A 84 -10.18 0.25 -13.12
C PHE A 84 -8.67 0.24 -12.87
N ALA A 85 -8.00 1.36 -13.12
CA ALA A 85 -6.57 1.54 -12.85
C ALA A 85 -6.27 1.44 -11.36
N TYR A 86 -7.07 2.06 -10.50
CA TYR A 86 -6.93 1.96 -9.04
C TYR A 86 -7.05 0.51 -8.57
N ALA A 87 -8.10 -0.21 -8.98
CA ALA A 87 -8.29 -1.61 -8.62
C ALA A 87 -7.16 -2.51 -9.15
N TYR A 88 -6.65 -2.25 -10.36
CA TYR A 88 -5.47 -2.95 -10.88
C TYR A 88 -4.24 -2.74 -9.98
N LEU A 89 -3.95 -1.49 -9.63
CA LEU A 89 -2.82 -1.14 -8.76
C LEU A 89 -2.98 -1.80 -7.39
N THR A 90 -4.17 -1.76 -6.79
CA THR A 90 -4.47 -2.46 -5.52
C THR A 90 -4.18 -3.95 -5.60
N MET A 91 -4.62 -4.64 -6.66
CA MET A 91 -4.31 -6.06 -6.85
C MET A 91 -2.81 -6.30 -6.99
N ARG A 92 -2.10 -5.49 -7.79
CA ARG A 92 -0.65 -5.65 -8.00
C ARG A 92 0.15 -5.40 -6.72
N PHE A 93 -0.22 -4.39 -5.94
CA PHE A 93 0.39 -4.10 -4.64
C PHE A 93 0.04 -5.13 -3.56
N ALA A 94 -1.11 -5.80 -3.67
CA ALA A 94 -1.43 -6.95 -2.82
C ALA A 94 -0.44 -8.11 -3.04
N ILE A 95 -0.08 -8.40 -4.29
CA ILE A 95 0.86 -9.47 -4.68
C ILE A 95 2.30 -9.16 -4.26
N LEU A 96 2.72 -7.89 -4.31
CA LEU A 96 4.06 -7.45 -3.89
C LEU A 96 4.29 -7.81 -2.41
N HIS A 97 4.96 -8.94 -2.18
CA HIS A 97 5.18 -9.53 -0.85
C HIS A 97 6.20 -8.72 -0.02
N ASN A 98 7.08 -7.98 -0.70
CA ASN A 98 8.22 -7.30 -0.06
C ASN A 98 7.88 -5.92 0.53
N ALA A 99 6.72 -5.34 0.19
CA ALA A 99 6.30 -4.08 0.77
C ALA A 99 5.63 -4.30 2.13
N GLY A 100 6.17 -3.71 3.20
CA GLY A 100 5.54 -3.76 4.51
C GLY A 100 4.12 -3.16 4.49
N TYR A 101 3.21 -3.70 5.30
CA TYR A 101 1.80 -3.26 5.36
C TYR A 101 1.63 -1.74 5.52
N LYS A 102 2.57 -1.07 6.20
CA LYS A 102 2.59 0.39 6.37
C LYS A 102 2.75 1.13 5.04
N ALA A 103 3.69 0.69 4.20
CA ALA A 103 3.92 1.29 2.89
C ALA A 103 2.73 1.01 1.97
N LYS A 104 2.12 -0.18 2.07
CA LYS A 104 0.89 -0.50 1.34
C LYS A 104 -0.23 0.47 1.68
N MET A 105 -0.43 0.83 2.96
CA MET A 105 -1.45 1.81 3.33
C MET A 105 -1.19 3.19 2.73
N ILE A 106 0.02 3.77 2.88
CA ILE A 106 0.33 5.10 2.28
C ILE A 106 0.06 5.08 0.79
N ILE A 107 0.64 4.11 0.09
CA ILE A 107 0.58 4.05 -1.37
C ILE A 107 -0.86 3.94 -1.85
N GLN A 108 -1.68 3.11 -1.19
CA GLN A 108 -3.10 2.99 -1.51
C GLN A 108 -3.86 4.30 -1.26
N THR A 109 -3.61 4.98 -0.15
CA THR A 109 -4.23 6.29 0.11
C THR A 109 -3.81 7.33 -0.92
N ILE A 110 -2.53 7.40 -1.31
CA ILE A 110 -2.06 8.30 -2.37
C ILE A 110 -2.80 8.02 -3.68
N PHE A 111 -2.89 6.76 -4.11
CA PHE A 111 -3.63 6.42 -5.33
C PHE A 111 -5.12 6.73 -5.22
N GLY A 112 -5.73 6.55 -4.05
CA GLY A 112 -7.14 6.90 -3.82
C GLY A 112 -7.39 8.40 -3.90
N VAL A 113 -6.49 9.21 -3.33
CA VAL A 113 -6.53 10.67 -3.45
C VAL A 113 -6.34 11.11 -4.91
N LEU A 114 -5.38 10.53 -5.63
CA LEU A 114 -5.18 10.82 -7.06
C LEU A 114 -6.41 10.48 -7.90
N LEU A 115 -7.08 9.37 -7.60
CA LEU A 115 -8.34 9.01 -8.26
C LEU A 115 -9.43 10.06 -8.01
N LEU A 116 -9.57 10.54 -6.79
CA LEU A 116 -10.56 11.57 -6.44
C LEU A 116 -10.23 12.93 -7.07
N ILE A 117 -8.95 13.28 -7.23
CA ILE A 117 -8.52 14.45 -8.01
C ILE A 117 -8.90 14.28 -9.50
N LEU A 118 -8.71 13.09 -10.06
CA LEU A 118 -9.12 12.78 -11.43
C LEU A 118 -10.64 12.90 -11.61
N ILE A 119 -11.41 12.46 -10.62
CA ILE A 119 -12.88 12.58 -10.62
C ILE A 119 -13.29 14.05 -10.58
N ASP A 120 -12.69 14.85 -9.71
CA ASP A 120 -12.97 16.30 -9.64
C ASP A 120 -12.67 16.99 -10.96
N TRP A 121 -11.54 16.67 -11.60
CA TRP A 121 -11.21 17.15 -12.94
C TRP A 121 -12.24 16.73 -14.00
N ALA A 122 -12.66 15.47 -14.00
CA ALA A 122 -13.64 14.94 -14.97
C ALA A 122 -15.04 15.58 -14.82
N LEU A 123 -15.38 16.08 -13.63
CA LEU A 123 -16.66 16.73 -13.32
C LEU A 123 -16.64 18.26 -13.48
N GLY A 124 -15.55 18.85 -13.96
CA GLY A 124 -15.45 20.30 -14.20
C GLY A 124 -14.68 21.10 -13.14
N TYR A 125 -13.90 20.42 -12.29
CA TYR A 125 -12.95 20.99 -11.31
C TYR A 125 -13.58 21.99 -10.34
N ASN A 126 -14.32 21.46 -9.35
CA ASN A 126 -14.96 22.26 -8.30
C ASN A 126 -14.02 22.55 -7.11
N GLY A 127 -12.79 22.01 -7.13
CA GLY A 127 -11.78 22.22 -6.09
C GLY A 127 -12.04 21.42 -4.80
N TRP A 128 -13.05 20.55 -4.77
CA TRP A 128 -13.36 19.75 -3.59
C TRP A 128 -12.23 18.74 -3.28
N SER A 129 -11.59 18.20 -4.33
CA SER A 129 -10.49 17.24 -4.15
C SER A 129 -9.32 17.82 -3.34
N PHE A 130 -8.90 19.03 -3.66
CA PHE A 130 -7.81 19.67 -2.93
C PHE A 130 -8.24 20.16 -1.54
N ASN A 131 -9.41 20.78 -1.43
CA ASN A 131 -9.86 21.40 -0.18
C ASN A 131 -10.23 20.38 0.92
N TYR A 132 -10.78 19.21 0.56
CA TYR A 132 -11.30 18.27 1.55
C TYR A 132 -10.73 16.87 1.41
N VAL A 133 -10.55 16.35 0.19
CA VAL A 133 -10.10 14.96 0.01
C VAL A 133 -8.65 14.78 0.43
N LEU A 134 -7.75 15.68 0.01
CA LEU A 134 -6.34 15.63 0.39
C LEU A 134 -6.16 15.68 1.93
N PRO A 135 -6.69 16.68 2.64
CA PRO A 135 -6.59 16.74 4.11
C PRO A 135 -7.28 15.57 4.82
N SER A 136 -8.45 15.13 4.36
CA SER A 136 -9.15 14.01 4.98
C SER A 136 -8.41 12.68 4.79
N GLY A 137 -7.73 12.47 3.66
CA GLY A 137 -6.86 11.32 3.44
C GLY A 137 -5.70 11.25 4.43
N ILE A 138 -5.12 12.40 4.79
CA ILE A 138 -4.07 12.49 5.81
C ILE A 138 -4.63 12.16 7.20
N ILE A 139 -5.77 12.75 7.57
CA ILE A 139 -6.45 12.44 8.85
C ILE A 139 -6.79 10.95 8.95
N LEU A 140 -7.24 10.34 7.85
CA LEU A 140 -7.55 8.90 7.81
C LEU A 140 -6.29 8.04 8.02
N LEU A 141 -5.15 8.42 7.44
CA LEU A 141 -3.87 7.77 7.69
C LEU A 141 -3.41 7.93 9.15
N ASP A 142 -3.59 9.12 9.73
CA ASP A 142 -3.31 9.42 11.14
C ASP A 142 -4.13 8.54 12.09
N VAL A 143 -5.44 8.42 11.86
CA VAL A 143 -6.31 7.50 12.59
C VAL A 143 -5.85 6.05 12.41
N ALA A 144 -5.50 5.65 11.18
CA ALA A 144 -5.02 4.29 10.92
C ALA A 144 -3.69 3.99 11.63
N ILE A 145 -2.76 4.95 11.73
CA ILE A 145 -1.53 4.80 12.52
C ILE A 145 -1.86 4.57 13.98
N VAL A 146 -2.77 5.35 14.57
CA VAL A 146 -3.18 5.19 15.97
C VAL A 146 -3.75 3.80 16.22
N VAL A 147 -4.68 3.36 15.37
CA VAL A 147 -5.25 2.00 15.46
C VAL A 147 -4.14 0.95 15.36
N LEU A 148 -3.22 1.09 14.42
CA LEU A 148 -2.09 0.17 14.25
C LEU A 148 -1.08 0.20 15.39
N MET A 149 -0.93 1.34 16.09
CA MET A 149 -0.11 1.45 17.30
C MET A 149 -0.77 0.73 18.47
N ILE A 150 -2.10 0.78 18.58
CA ILE A 150 -2.85 0.06 19.62
C ILE A 150 -2.80 -1.46 19.35
N VAL A 151 -3.11 -1.88 18.12
CA VAL A 151 -3.10 -3.30 17.73
C VAL A 151 -1.70 -3.89 17.81
N ASN A 152 -0.67 -3.15 17.38
CA ASN A 152 0.73 -3.57 17.43
C ASN A 152 1.48 -2.86 18.58
N SER A 153 0.89 -2.86 19.78
CA SER A 153 1.41 -2.17 20.97
C SER A 153 2.81 -2.60 21.39
N ARG A 154 3.29 -3.77 20.94
CA ARG A 154 4.65 -4.25 21.24
C ARG A 154 5.73 -3.55 20.40
N ASN A 155 5.41 -3.18 19.15
CA ASN A 155 6.36 -2.59 18.20
C ASN A 155 5.92 -1.19 17.75
N TRP A 156 5.24 -0.46 18.63
CA TRP A 156 4.69 0.86 18.34
C TRP A 156 5.78 1.88 17.96
N GLN A 157 7.04 1.72 18.42
CA GLN A 157 8.14 2.63 18.09
C GLN A 157 8.41 2.70 16.59
N SER A 158 8.11 1.63 15.87
CA SER A 158 8.32 1.53 14.43
C SER A 158 7.41 2.48 13.61
N TYR A 159 6.41 3.12 14.24
CA TYR A 159 5.52 4.08 13.60
C TYR A 159 5.95 5.55 13.81
N ILE A 160 6.90 5.85 14.71
CA ILE A 160 7.36 7.23 14.97
C ILE A 160 7.93 7.88 13.69
N LEU A 161 8.73 7.14 12.93
CA LEU A 161 9.26 7.64 11.64
C LEU A 161 8.12 7.93 10.64
N PHE A 162 7.06 7.14 10.69
CA PHE A 162 5.92 7.31 9.79
C PHE A 162 5.09 8.54 10.17
N GLN A 163 4.94 8.84 11.46
CA GLN A 163 4.32 10.08 11.91
C GLN A 163 5.09 11.32 11.45
N LEU A 164 6.43 11.27 11.42
CA LEU A 164 7.23 12.34 10.82
C LEU A 164 6.94 12.52 9.33
N VAL A 165 6.81 11.42 8.58
CA VAL A 165 6.41 11.48 7.17
C VAL A 165 5.01 12.10 7.02
N MET A 166 4.07 11.78 7.92
CA MET A 166 2.74 12.38 7.90
C MET A 166 2.74 13.88 8.17
N ILE A 167 3.60 14.38 9.08
CA ILE A 167 3.79 15.82 9.29
C ILE A 167 4.30 16.48 8.01
N VAL A 168 5.29 15.90 7.34
CA VAL A 168 5.79 16.45 6.07
C VAL A 168 4.70 16.42 5.00
N LEU A 169 3.90 15.35 4.95
CA LEU A 169 2.80 15.21 4.00
C LEU A 169 1.67 16.20 4.28
N SER A 170 1.36 16.51 5.55
CA SER A 170 0.33 17.48 5.92
C SER A 170 0.75 18.94 5.72
N LEU A 171 2.04 19.20 5.50
CA LEU A 171 2.49 20.50 4.99
C LEU A 171 2.17 20.68 3.50
N LEU A 172 1.98 19.62 2.70
CA LEU A 172 1.70 19.76 1.26
C LEU A 172 0.38 20.51 0.98
N PRO A 173 -0.76 20.18 1.62
CA PRO A 173 -1.97 21.00 1.49
C PRO A 173 -1.73 22.45 1.92
N PHE A 174 -0.94 22.70 2.96
CA PHE A 174 -0.63 24.07 3.38
C PHE A 174 0.17 24.83 2.31
N LEU A 175 1.14 24.17 1.65
CA LEU A 175 1.88 24.76 0.53
C LEU A 175 0.97 25.08 -0.66
N PHE A 176 -0.01 24.22 -0.97
CA PHE A 176 -0.99 24.50 -2.02
C PHE A 176 -1.89 25.70 -1.69
N TYR A 177 -2.06 26.03 -0.41
CA TYR A 177 -2.82 27.21 0.03
C TYR A 177 -2.04 28.48 -0.21
N GLU A 178 -0.75 28.51 0.13
CA GLU A 178 0.14 29.64 -0.18
C GLU A 178 0.27 29.88 -1.69
N LEU A 179 0.12 28.83 -2.52
CA LEU A 179 0.10 28.93 -3.98
C LEU A 179 -1.25 29.42 -4.54
N GLY A 180 -2.25 29.69 -3.69
CA GLY A 180 -3.57 30.17 -4.10
C GLY A 180 -4.44 29.13 -4.81
N ILE A 181 -4.07 27.85 -4.74
CA ILE A 181 -4.82 26.74 -5.36
C ILE A 181 -5.98 26.30 -4.45
N LEU A 182 -5.84 26.48 -3.13
CA LEU A 182 -6.87 26.16 -2.14
C LEU A 182 -7.67 27.38 -1.74
N THR A 183 -8.98 27.20 -1.62
CA THR A 183 -9.92 28.25 -1.19
C THR A 183 -10.22 28.19 0.31
N GLU A 184 -10.15 27.00 0.93
CA GLU A 184 -10.56 26.78 2.32
C GLU A 184 -9.47 26.05 3.12
N PRO A 185 -8.69 26.77 3.97
CA PRO A 185 -7.55 26.17 4.67
C PRO A 185 -7.94 25.39 5.94
N PHE A 186 -9.21 25.45 6.36
CA PHE A 186 -9.63 24.94 7.67
C PHE A 186 -9.35 23.44 7.86
N VAL A 187 -9.71 22.62 6.87
CA VAL A 187 -9.52 21.16 6.96
C VAL A 187 -8.04 20.78 6.89
N SER A 188 -7.26 21.50 6.07
CA SER A 188 -5.80 21.35 5.98
C SER A 188 -5.11 21.67 7.31
N LEU A 189 -5.56 22.71 8.01
CA LEU A 189 -5.04 23.10 9.31
C LEU A 189 -5.37 22.06 10.39
N ILE A 190 -6.58 21.49 10.37
CA ILE A 190 -6.95 20.36 11.25
C ILE A 190 -6.06 19.16 10.98
N ALA A 191 -5.82 18.82 9.71
CA ALA A 191 -4.96 17.69 9.35
C ALA A 191 -3.52 17.89 9.87
N LEU A 192 -2.94 19.08 9.69
CA LEU A 192 -1.61 19.41 10.22
C LEU A 192 -1.58 19.32 11.75
N ALA A 193 -2.57 19.92 12.42
CA ALA A 193 -2.68 19.88 13.87
C ALA A 193 -2.80 18.44 14.38
N ALA A 194 -3.62 17.60 13.74
CA ALA A 194 -3.78 16.19 14.08
C ALA A 194 -2.44 15.43 13.98
N SER A 195 -1.71 15.56 12.87
CA SER A 195 -0.42 14.89 12.70
C SER A 195 0.61 15.33 13.75
N VAL A 196 0.68 16.63 14.04
CA VAL A 196 1.59 17.20 15.05
C VAL A 196 1.22 16.73 16.46
N PHE A 197 -0.06 16.80 16.84
CA PHE A 197 -0.52 16.35 18.15
C PHE A 197 -0.31 14.85 18.34
N LEU A 198 -0.52 14.03 17.32
CA LEU A 198 -0.23 12.61 17.38
C LEU A 198 1.26 12.36 17.61
N PHE A 199 2.13 13.02 16.86
CA PHE A 199 3.57 12.87 17.05
C PHE A 199 4.01 13.31 18.46
N VAL A 200 3.62 14.51 18.90
CA VAL A 200 3.96 15.02 20.24
C VAL A 200 3.39 14.11 21.33
N GLY A 201 2.14 13.66 21.20
CA GLY A 201 1.50 12.73 22.11
C GLY A 201 2.29 11.42 22.24
N THR A 202 2.76 10.86 21.12
CA THR A 202 3.60 9.65 21.17
C THR A 202 4.98 9.88 21.79
N LEU A 203 5.57 11.08 21.63
CA LEU A 203 6.84 11.40 22.30
C LEU A 203 6.65 11.52 23.82
N ILE A 204 5.59 12.18 24.27
CA ILE A 204 5.28 12.37 25.69
C ILE A 204 4.98 11.01 26.34
N ILE A 205 4.09 10.21 25.75
CA ILE A 205 3.71 8.89 26.29
C ILE A 205 4.87 7.88 26.16
N GLY A 206 5.63 7.96 25.07
CA GLY A 206 6.72 7.04 24.78
C GLY A 206 8.03 7.30 25.53
N GLY A 207 8.24 8.54 25.99
CA GLY A 207 9.39 8.98 26.78
C GLY A 207 10.73 8.51 26.21
N ARG A 208 11.56 7.89 27.07
CA ARG A 208 12.93 7.45 26.71
C ARG A 208 12.97 6.47 25.52
N ARG A 209 11.94 5.64 25.34
CA ARG A 209 11.89 4.67 24.23
C ARG A 209 11.69 5.36 22.89
N ALA A 210 10.88 6.43 22.85
CA ALA A 210 10.67 7.23 21.64
C ALA A 210 11.95 7.95 21.23
N SER A 211 12.59 8.64 22.18
CA SER A 211 13.83 9.37 21.92
C SER A 211 14.97 8.45 21.49
N ALA A 212 15.07 7.25 22.08
CA ALA A 212 16.09 6.26 21.68
C ALA A 212 15.88 5.76 20.24
N GLU A 213 14.64 5.53 19.80
CA GLU A 213 14.35 5.10 18.43
C GLU A 213 14.64 6.21 17.41
N LEU A 214 14.29 7.47 17.73
CA LEU A 214 14.68 8.63 16.92
C LEU A 214 16.19 8.76 16.82
N LYS A 215 16.90 8.68 17.95
CA LYS A 215 18.36 8.73 18.02
C LYS A 215 19.01 7.65 17.15
N ARG A 216 18.49 6.42 17.25
CA ARG A 216 18.95 5.27 16.47
C ARG A 216 18.75 5.45 14.97
N ARG A 217 17.62 6.01 14.53
CA ARG A 217 17.30 6.14 13.09
C ARG A 217 17.93 7.36 12.44
N PHE A 218 17.95 8.49 13.13
CA PHE A 218 18.54 9.72 12.63
C PHE A 218 20.06 9.80 12.89
N HIS A 219 20.64 8.81 13.56
CA HIS A 219 22.07 8.76 13.92
C HIS A 219 22.57 10.03 14.63
N VAL A 220 21.67 10.73 15.34
CA VAL A 220 22.00 11.95 16.09
C VAL A 220 22.66 11.53 17.41
N ARG A 221 23.80 12.14 17.76
CA ARG A 221 24.55 11.81 18.98
C ARG A 221 23.96 12.42 20.24
#